data_AF-A0A5J4NZX8-F1
#
_entry.id   AF-A0A5J4NZX8-F1
#
_cell.length_a   1.000
_cell.length_b   1.000
_cell.length_c   1.000
_cell.angle_alpha   90.00
_cell.angle_beta   90.00
_cell.angle_gamma   90.00
#
_symmetry.space_group_name_H-M   'P 1'
#
loop_
_entity.id
_entity.type
_entity.pdbx_description
1 polymer ?
#
loop_
_entity_poly.entity_id
_entity_poly.type
_entity_poly.pdbx_seq_one_letter_code
_entity_poly.pdbx_strand_id
1 'polypeptide(L)'
;VIGLAVLAAGLYFYFTTFGLRGMDQHNILAYTFVVIAVIGALSVVLGILGCCGSYHYSRCLLGFYFALLLLIFAAEIAIGVAFFVYRDQVCPLKVRSVIHETLKQGTEDRRQSGDDLRWMDTIQFMFSCCGYNGQLDYGTRIPATCCKDQNCNLANMIVPSFPLIGLIFAMTLFCAVRGRDSRLYYEAVQT
;
A
#
# COMPACT_ATOMS: atom_id res chain seq x y z
N VAL A 1 16.63 7.18 5.95
CA VAL A 1 16.42 7.71 4.58
C VAL A 1 15.02 7.39 4.06
N ILE A 2 14.64 6.11 3.93
CA ILE A 2 13.31 5.71 3.44
C ILE A 2 12.17 6.39 4.24
N GLY A 3 12.25 6.38 5.57
CA GLY A 3 11.24 7.03 6.42
C GLY A 3 11.08 8.54 6.19
N LEU A 4 12.18 9.25 5.89
CA LEU A 4 12.12 10.69 5.58
C LEU A 4 11.42 10.92 4.24
N ALA A 5 11.68 10.07 3.24
CA ALA A 5 11.02 10.16 1.94
C ALA A 5 9.50 9.90 2.08
N VAL A 6 9.10 8.90 2.88
CA VAL A 6 7.70 8.58 3.15
C VAL A 6 7.00 9.71 3.92
N LEU A 7 7.65 10.26 4.95
CA LEU A 7 7.13 11.40 5.71
C LEU A 7 6.94 12.63 4.82
N ALA A 8 7.95 12.96 4.00
CA ALA A 8 7.89 14.08 3.07
C ALA A 8 6.76 13.90 2.04
N ALA A 9 6.61 12.71 1.47
CA ALA A 9 5.53 12.40 0.55
C ALA A 9 4.15 12.53 1.24
N GLY A 10 3.98 11.96 2.44
CA GLY A 10 2.74 12.05 3.20
C GLY A 10 2.34 13.49 3.51
N LEU A 11 3.28 14.32 3.98
CA LEU A 11 3.05 15.74 4.23
C LEU A 11 2.73 16.50 2.94
N TYR A 12 3.46 16.24 1.86
CA TYR A 12 3.20 16.85 0.56
C TYR A 12 1.78 16.58 0.07
N PHE A 13 1.35 15.32 0.05
CA PHE A 13 -0.01 14.94 -0.38
C PHE A 13 -1.09 15.45 0.57
N TYR A 14 -0.80 15.50 1.87
CA TYR A 14 -1.70 16.08 2.85
C TYR A 14 -1.92 17.57 2.58
N PHE A 15 -0.86 18.35 2.41
CA PHE A 15 -0.96 19.79 2.15
C PHE A 15 -1.58 20.12 0.79
N THR A 16 -1.26 19.38 -0.27
CA THR A 16 -1.86 19.60 -1.59
C THR A 16 -3.36 19.31 -1.58
N THR A 17 -3.77 18.22 -0.93
CA THR A 17 -5.19 17.87 -0.80
C THR A 17 -5.93 18.89 0.08
N PHE A 18 -5.34 19.30 1.20
CA PHE A 18 -5.92 20.29 2.11
C PHE A 18 -6.10 21.66 1.45
N GLY A 19 -5.12 22.11 0.66
CA GLY A 19 -5.17 23.39 -0.05
C GLY A 19 -6.13 23.42 -1.24
N LEU A 20 -6.38 22.27 -1.89
CA LEU A 20 -7.24 22.18 -3.07
C LEU A 20 -8.71 21.88 -2.76
N ARG A 21 -9.01 21.12 -1.69
CA ARG A 21 -10.36 20.62 -1.38
C ARG A 21 -10.94 21.17 -0.08
N GLY A 22 -10.70 22.46 0.19
CA GLY A 22 -11.01 23.13 1.46
C GLY A 22 -12.22 22.56 2.23
N MET A 23 -11.98 22.18 3.49
CA MET A 23 -12.97 21.77 4.52
C MET A 23 -14.16 20.91 4.04
N ASP A 24 -13.99 19.97 3.10
CA ASP A 24 -15.08 19.01 2.84
C ASP A 24 -15.12 17.93 3.93
N GLN A 25 -16.29 17.76 4.55
CA GLN A 25 -16.42 17.20 5.90
C GLN A 25 -16.25 15.66 5.99
N HIS A 26 -15.96 14.95 4.89
CA HIS A 26 -15.80 13.48 4.88
C HIS A 26 -14.67 13.00 3.95
N ASN A 27 -13.47 13.58 4.06
CA ASN A 27 -12.35 13.24 3.20
C ASN A 27 -11.57 11.99 3.68
N ILE A 28 -11.98 10.81 3.23
CA ILE A 28 -11.26 9.53 3.49
C ILE A 28 -9.82 9.57 2.96
N LEU A 29 -9.59 10.32 1.88
CA LEU A 29 -8.26 10.57 1.33
C LEU A 29 -7.36 11.34 2.31
N ALA A 30 -7.89 12.33 3.02
CA ALA A 30 -7.12 13.09 4.01
C ALA A 30 -6.67 12.20 5.17
N TYR A 31 -7.57 11.34 5.68
CA TYR A 31 -7.21 10.34 6.70
C TYR A 31 -6.09 9.41 6.22
N THR A 32 -6.13 9.00 4.95
CA THR A 32 -5.11 8.11 4.37
C THR A 32 -3.73 8.79 4.35
N PHE A 33 -3.65 10.06 3.94
CA PHE A 33 -2.38 10.80 3.92
C PHE A 33 -1.82 11.08 5.32
N VAL A 34 -2.69 11.35 6.30
CA VAL A 34 -2.29 11.49 7.71
C VAL A 34 -1.67 10.18 8.22
N VAL A 35 -2.29 9.04 7.95
CA VAL A 35 -1.75 7.73 8.36
C VAL A 35 -0.37 7.47 7.73
N ILE A 36 -0.20 7.77 6.44
CA ILE A 36 1.10 7.65 5.75
C ILE A 36 2.17 8.54 6.41
N ALA A 37 1.83 9.79 6.74
CA ALA A 37 2.75 10.71 7.42
C ALA A 37 3.14 10.19 8.81
N VAL A 38 2.19 9.65 9.58
CA VAL A 38 2.45 9.08 10.91
C VAL A 38 3.39 7.87 10.82
N ILE A 39 3.16 6.96 9.86
CA ILE A 39 4.05 5.80 9.62
C ILE A 39 5.45 6.28 9.22
N GLY A 40 5.53 7.29 8.36
CA GLY A 40 6.78 7.95 7.98
C GLY A 40 7.54 8.49 9.20
N ALA A 41 6.87 9.27 10.06
CA ALA A 41 7.47 9.81 11.27
C ALA A 41 7.96 8.70 12.23
N LEU A 42 7.14 7.67 12.46
CA LEU A 42 7.50 6.53 13.31
C LEU A 42 8.78 5.85 12.79
N SER A 43 8.87 5.61 11.47
CA SER A 43 10.03 4.98 10.86
C SER A 43 11.31 5.83 10.95
N VAL A 44 11.19 7.17 10.93
CA VAL A 44 12.32 8.08 11.16
C VAL A 44 12.80 7.98 12.61
N VAL A 45 11.88 7.97 13.58
CA VAL A 45 12.22 7.82 15.00
C VAL A 45 12.91 6.48 15.25
N LEU A 46 12.37 5.38 14.72
CA LEU A 46 12.99 4.05 14.82
C LEU A 46 14.37 4.02 14.17
N GLY A 47 14.55 4.69 13.03
CA GLY A 47 15.84 4.80 12.35
C GLY A 47 16.87 5.59 13.16
N ILE A 48 16.48 6.70 13.79
CA ILE A 48 17.34 7.49 14.67
C ILE A 48 17.72 6.66 15.90
N LEU A 49 16.76 6.00 16.55
CA LEU A 49 17.03 5.13 17.71
C LEU A 49 17.96 3.96 17.36
N GLY A 50 17.79 3.36 16.18
CA GLY A 50 18.68 2.30 15.70
C GLY A 50 20.10 2.82 15.40
N CYS A 51 20.22 3.96 14.72
CA CYS A 51 21.51 4.58 14.40
C CYS A 51 22.25 5.02 15.67
N CYS A 52 21.58 5.75 16.57
CA CYS A 52 22.12 6.15 17.87
C CYS A 52 22.44 4.94 18.75
N GLY A 53 21.59 3.90 18.73
CA GLY A 53 21.79 2.64 19.47
C GLY A 53 23.06 1.90 19.04
N SER A 54 23.33 1.84 17.73
CA SER A 54 24.56 1.26 17.22
C SER A 54 25.79 2.13 17.50
N TYR A 55 25.62 3.45 17.50
CA TYR A 55 26.72 4.39 17.75
C TYR A 55 27.15 4.40 19.23
N HIS A 56 26.20 4.29 20.17
CA HIS A 56 26.50 4.57 21.58
C HIS A 56 27.04 3.41 22.42
N TYR A 57 27.23 2.19 21.89
CA TYR A 57 27.63 0.98 22.67
C TYR A 57 26.77 0.71 23.93
N SER A 58 25.66 1.42 24.11
CA SER A 58 24.78 1.32 25.27
C SER A 58 23.82 0.16 25.04
N ARG A 59 24.04 -0.93 25.78
CA ARG A 59 23.19 -2.13 25.70
C ARG A 59 21.73 -1.85 26.04
N CYS A 60 21.46 -0.83 26.86
CA CYS A 60 20.10 -0.46 27.25
C CYS A 60 19.31 0.15 26.07
N LEU A 61 19.95 1.02 25.27
CA LEU A 61 19.29 1.68 24.13
C LEU A 61 19.00 0.67 23.01
N LEU A 62 19.95 -0.24 22.77
CA LEU A 62 19.78 -1.32 21.79
C LEU A 62 18.71 -2.33 22.22
N GLY A 63 18.63 -2.64 23.51
CA GLY A 63 17.58 -3.49 24.08
C GLY A 63 16.18 -2.89 23.91
N PHE A 64 16.03 -1.57 24.15
CA PHE A 64 14.77 -0.87 23.94
C PHE A 64 14.36 -0.87 22.45
N TYR A 65 15.31 -0.64 21.54
CA TYR A 65 15.04 -0.74 20.10
C TYR A 65 14.53 -2.13 19.69
N PHE A 66 15.19 -3.19 20.17
CA PHE A 66 14.76 -4.57 19.89
C PHE A 66 13.38 -4.88 20.48
N ALA A 67 13.11 -4.45 21.72
CA ALA A 67 11.81 -4.62 22.35
C ALA A 67 10.69 -3.89 21.59
N LEU A 68 10.94 -2.66 21.13
CA LEU A 68 10.00 -1.92 20.28
C LEU A 68 9.73 -2.64 18.95
N LEU A 69 10.77 -3.14 18.29
CA LEU A 69 10.60 -3.91 17.04
C LEU A 69 9.78 -5.18 17.26
N LEU A 70 10.03 -5.92 18.35
CA LEU A 70 9.24 -7.09 18.70
C LEU A 70 7.78 -6.76 18.97
N LEU A 71 7.52 -5.64 19.66
CA LEU A 71 6.15 -5.16 19.93
C LEU A 71 5.44 -4.82 18.61
N ILE A 72 6.11 -4.12 17.70
CA ILE A 72 5.56 -3.79 16.37
C ILE A 72 5.26 -5.08 15.58
N PHE A 73 6.18 -6.05 15.59
CA PHE A 73 5.99 -7.32 14.91
C PHE A 73 4.80 -8.12 15.47
N ALA A 74 4.66 -8.16 16.80
CA ALA A 74 3.52 -8.80 17.44
C ALA A 74 2.20 -8.09 17.09
N ALA A 75 2.20 -6.76 17.06
CA ALA A 75 1.04 -5.96 16.65
C ALA A 75 0.67 -6.22 15.17
N GLU A 76 1.67 -6.33 14.29
CA GLU A 76 1.46 -6.63 12.87
C GLU A 76 0.83 -8.02 12.66
N ILE A 77 1.29 -9.03 13.40
CA ILE A 77 0.67 -10.36 13.39
C ILE A 77 -0.78 -10.27 13.90
N ALA A 78 -1.03 -9.56 15.00
CA ALA A 78 -2.37 -9.41 15.55
C ALA A 78 -3.33 -8.74 14.56
N ILE A 79 -2.87 -7.67 13.89
CA ILE A 79 -3.62 -6.99 12.83
C ILE A 79 -3.85 -7.92 11.64
N GLY A 80 -2.84 -8.67 11.20
CA GLY A 80 -2.95 -9.62 10.09
C GLY A 80 -3.95 -10.74 10.36
N VAL A 81 -3.93 -11.31 11.57
CA VAL A 81 -4.90 -12.32 12.00
C VAL A 81 -6.29 -11.73 12.12
N ALA A 82 -6.45 -10.54 12.71
CA ALA A 82 -7.73 -9.85 12.78
C ALA A 82 -8.29 -9.58 11.38
N PHE A 83 -7.45 -9.09 10.45
CA PHE A 83 -7.85 -8.88 9.06
C PHE A 83 -8.29 -10.18 8.39
N PHE A 84 -7.59 -11.30 8.61
CA PHE A 84 -7.96 -12.60 8.04
C PHE A 84 -9.29 -13.12 8.59
N VAL A 85 -9.52 -13.00 9.90
CA VAL A 85 -10.76 -13.45 10.56
C VAL A 85 -11.95 -12.60 10.15
N TYR A 86 -11.78 -11.28 10.10
CA TYR A 86 -12.85 -10.33 9.77
C TYR A 86 -12.91 -9.95 8.29
N ARG A 87 -12.19 -10.66 7.40
CA ARG A 87 -12.12 -10.32 5.97
C ARG A 87 -13.51 -10.16 5.34
N ASP A 88 -14.45 -11.02 5.71
CA ASP A 88 -15.80 -11.02 5.14
C ASP A 88 -16.65 -9.84 5.65
N GLN A 89 -16.30 -9.23 6.77
CA GLN A 89 -17.00 -8.07 7.35
C GLN A 89 -16.35 -6.73 6.97
N VAL A 90 -15.02 -6.69 6.85
CA VAL A 90 -14.24 -5.46 6.66
C VAL A 90 -14.01 -5.16 5.17
N CYS A 91 -13.87 -6.17 4.32
CA CYS A 91 -13.55 -5.96 2.90
C CYS A 91 -14.72 -5.48 2.01
N PRO A 92 -15.96 -6.02 2.10
CA PRO A 92 -16.93 -5.77 1.02
C PRO A 92 -17.58 -4.38 1.05
N LEU A 93 -17.70 -3.75 2.22
CA LEU A 93 -18.48 -2.51 2.34
C LEU A 93 -17.61 -1.24 2.39
N LYS A 94 -16.62 -1.18 3.29
CA LYS A 94 -15.90 0.08 3.55
C LYS A 94 -14.64 0.24 2.69
N VAL A 95 -13.92 -0.84 2.44
CA VAL A 95 -12.74 -0.79 1.55
C VAL A 95 -13.19 -0.64 0.09
N ARG A 96 -14.23 -1.38 -0.31
CA ARG A 96 -14.74 -1.34 -1.68
C ARG A 96 -15.32 0.03 -2.03
N SER A 97 -16.02 0.72 -1.13
CA SER A 97 -16.55 2.06 -1.42
C SER A 97 -15.45 3.08 -1.67
N VAL A 98 -14.40 3.07 -0.84
CA VAL A 98 -13.25 4.01 -0.93
C VAL A 98 -12.42 3.75 -2.19
N ILE A 99 -12.02 2.49 -2.35
CA ILE A 99 -11.98 1.77 -3.62
C ILE A 99 -12.52 2.49 -4.85
N HIS A 100 -13.83 2.32 -4.95
CA HIS A 100 -14.69 2.69 -6.05
C HIS A 100 -14.74 4.20 -6.26
N GLU A 101 -14.86 4.99 -5.19
CA GLU A 101 -14.88 6.45 -5.27
C GLU A 101 -13.55 7.00 -5.80
N THR A 102 -12.41 6.48 -5.33
CA THR A 102 -11.09 6.94 -5.77
C THR A 102 -10.84 6.59 -7.25
N LEU A 103 -11.19 5.37 -7.67
CA LEU A 103 -11.08 4.95 -9.07
C LEU A 103 -12.01 5.75 -9.98
N LYS A 104 -13.26 5.96 -9.57
CA LYS A 104 -14.23 6.75 -10.31
C LYS A 104 -13.74 8.17 -10.50
N GLN A 105 -13.32 8.82 -9.42
CA GLN A 105 -12.83 10.19 -9.49
C GLN A 105 -11.57 10.32 -10.36
N GLY A 106 -10.58 9.44 -10.18
CA GLY A 106 -9.36 9.51 -11.00
C GLY A 106 -9.59 9.16 -12.48
N THR A 107 -10.63 8.37 -12.79
CA THR A 107 -11.05 8.10 -14.17
C THR A 107 -11.72 9.32 -14.81
N GLU A 108 -12.61 10.00 -14.07
CA GLU A 108 -13.24 11.25 -14.49
C GLU A 108 -12.23 12.39 -14.65
N ASP A 109 -11.33 12.57 -13.69
CA ASP A 109 -10.27 13.60 -13.73
C ASP A 109 -9.42 13.44 -14.99
N ARG A 110 -9.07 12.20 -15.35
CA ARG A 110 -8.33 11.89 -16.58
C ARG A 110 -9.14 12.13 -17.85
N ARG A 111 -10.43 11.78 -17.83
CA ARG A 111 -11.34 11.99 -18.96
C ARG A 111 -11.54 13.48 -19.25
N GLN A 112 -11.69 14.30 -18.22
CA GLN A 112 -12.02 15.72 -18.34
C GLN A 112 -10.80 16.59 -18.64
N SER A 113 -9.69 16.37 -17.92
CA SER A 113 -8.48 17.18 -18.12
C SER A 113 -7.64 16.72 -19.31
N GLY A 114 -7.77 15.46 -19.73
CA GLY A 114 -6.88 14.86 -20.74
C GLY A 114 -5.42 14.74 -20.28
N ASP A 115 -5.17 15.01 -19.00
CA ASP A 115 -3.84 14.98 -18.38
C ASP A 115 -3.38 13.55 -18.14
N ASP A 116 -2.08 13.35 -18.28
CA ASP A 116 -1.45 12.06 -18.06
C ASP A 116 -1.30 11.81 -16.56
N LEU A 117 -2.34 11.26 -15.94
CA LEU A 117 -2.33 10.85 -14.54
C LEU A 117 -1.41 9.62 -14.35
N ARG A 118 -0.11 9.89 -14.25
CA ARG A 118 0.95 8.87 -14.06
C ARG A 118 0.70 7.94 -12.88
N TRP A 119 0.03 8.43 -11.84
CA TRP A 119 -0.34 7.61 -10.68
C TRP A 119 -1.44 6.59 -11.02
N MET A 120 -2.39 6.94 -11.92
CA MET A 120 -3.40 6.00 -12.40
C MET A 120 -2.79 4.91 -13.26
N ASP A 121 -1.86 5.26 -14.15
CA ASP A 121 -1.11 4.28 -14.94
C ASP A 121 -0.38 3.27 -14.08
N THR A 122 0.24 3.75 -12.99
CA THR A 122 0.96 2.91 -12.05
C THR A 122 0.01 1.93 -11.35
N ILE A 123 -1.15 2.41 -10.88
CA ILE A 123 -2.15 1.56 -10.19
C ILE A 123 -2.74 0.54 -11.15
N GLN A 124 -3.17 0.98 -12.34
CA GLN A 124 -3.79 0.12 -13.36
C GLN A 124 -2.85 -0.97 -13.84
N PHE A 125 -1.58 -0.61 -14.06
CA PHE A 125 -0.54 -1.57 -14.39
C PHE A 125 -0.26 -2.53 -13.22
N MET A 126 -0.11 -2.01 -11.99
CA MET A 126 0.24 -2.82 -10.82
C MET A 126 -0.85 -3.83 -10.44
N PHE A 127 -2.12 -3.44 -10.58
CA PHE A 127 -3.26 -4.32 -10.29
C PHE A 127 -3.84 -5.01 -11.53
N SER A 128 -3.26 -4.78 -12.71
CA SER A 128 -3.77 -5.28 -13.99
C SER A 128 -5.26 -4.98 -14.18
N CYS A 129 -5.69 -3.79 -13.76
CA CYS A 129 -7.06 -3.31 -13.86
C CYS A 129 -7.13 -2.08 -14.77
N CYS A 130 -8.32 -1.73 -15.25
CA CYS A 130 -8.49 -0.59 -16.12
C CYS A 130 -9.79 0.15 -15.84
N GLY A 131 -9.68 1.44 -15.50
CA GLY A 131 -10.84 2.29 -15.19
C GLY A 131 -11.56 1.89 -13.90
N TYR A 132 -12.79 2.37 -13.77
CA TYR A 132 -13.67 2.10 -12.64
C TYR A 132 -14.46 0.79 -12.83
N ASN A 133 -15.14 0.67 -13.98
CA ASN A 133 -15.86 -0.50 -14.45
C ASN A 133 -15.20 -1.14 -15.68
N GLY A 134 -14.27 -0.43 -16.34
CA GLY A 134 -13.52 -0.98 -17.47
C GLY A 134 -12.85 0.09 -18.34
N GLN A 135 -12.17 -0.38 -19.38
CA GLN A 135 -11.51 0.49 -20.38
C GLN A 135 -12.47 1.47 -21.09
N LEU A 136 -13.77 1.15 -21.14
CA LEU A 136 -14.79 1.98 -21.77
C LEU A 136 -15.07 3.26 -20.99
N ASP A 137 -14.68 3.36 -19.71
CA ASP A 137 -14.87 4.57 -18.91
C ASP A 137 -14.07 5.76 -19.48
N TYR A 138 -12.93 5.46 -20.11
CA TYR A 138 -12.10 6.45 -20.81
C TYR A 138 -12.69 6.91 -22.15
N GLY A 139 -13.78 6.30 -22.61
CA GLY A 139 -14.40 6.60 -23.90
C GLY A 139 -13.46 6.27 -25.05
N THR A 140 -13.02 7.29 -25.79
CA THR A 140 -12.19 7.12 -26.99
C THR A 140 -10.69 7.23 -26.73
N ARG A 141 -10.27 7.70 -25.54
CA ARG A 141 -8.85 7.92 -25.20
C ARG A 141 -8.41 6.94 -24.11
N ILE A 142 -8.18 5.69 -24.50
CA ILE A 142 -7.74 4.63 -23.59
C ILE A 142 -6.23 4.79 -23.30
N PRO A 143 -5.80 4.78 -22.02
CA PRO A 143 -4.38 4.86 -21.69
C PRO A 143 -3.64 3.58 -22.12
N ALA A 144 -2.37 3.71 -22.50
CA ALA A 144 -1.57 2.58 -22.98
C ALA A 144 -1.43 1.45 -21.96
N THR A 145 -1.52 1.77 -20.67
CA THR A 145 -1.51 0.84 -19.54
C THR A 145 -2.72 -0.09 -19.49
N CYS A 146 -3.78 0.24 -20.22
CA CYS A 146 -5.03 -0.54 -20.33
C CYS A 146 -5.16 -1.35 -21.63
N CYS A 147 -4.24 -1.19 -22.58
CA CYS A 147 -4.35 -1.83 -23.89
C CYS A 147 -3.80 -3.27 -23.86
N LYS A 148 -4.64 -4.24 -24.25
CA LYS A 148 -4.27 -5.67 -24.29
C LYS A 148 -3.81 -6.15 -25.66
N ASP A 149 -4.09 -5.41 -26.74
CA ASP A 149 -3.75 -5.81 -28.12
C ASP A 149 -3.02 -4.72 -28.93
N GLN A 150 -2.24 -5.21 -29.88
CA GLN A 150 -1.06 -4.65 -30.55
C GLN A 150 -1.27 -3.41 -31.43
N ASN A 151 -1.89 -2.34 -30.93
CA ASN A 151 -1.87 -1.03 -31.61
C ASN A 151 -1.76 0.18 -30.67
N CYS A 152 -1.27 -0.01 -29.46
CA CYS A 152 -0.86 1.10 -28.59
C CYS A 152 0.66 1.30 -28.71
N ASN A 153 1.11 2.38 -29.36
CA ASN A 153 2.54 2.65 -29.56
C ASN A 153 3.25 2.85 -28.21
N LEU A 154 4.22 1.98 -27.95
CA LEU A 154 4.80 1.70 -26.63
C LEU A 154 6.06 2.55 -26.38
N ALA A 155 6.00 3.47 -25.42
CA ALA A 155 7.19 4.05 -24.82
C ALA A 155 7.51 3.30 -23.51
N ASN A 156 8.67 2.65 -23.52
CA ASN A 156 9.39 1.96 -22.44
C ASN A 156 8.89 2.20 -21.00
N MET A 157 8.51 1.12 -20.32
CA MET A 157 8.18 1.11 -18.89
C MET A 157 9.36 0.61 -18.06
N ILE A 158 9.93 1.50 -17.24
CA ILE A 158 10.79 1.16 -16.11
C ILE A 158 9.90 0.91 -14.90
N VAL A 159 10.02 -0.28 -14.34
CA VAL A 159 9.31 -0.74 -13.13
C VAL A 159 9.95 -0.10 -11.90
N PRO A 160 9.26 0.71 -11.07
CA PRO A 160 9.69 0.92 -9.70
C PRO A 160 9.23 -0.27 -8.86
N SER A 161 10.22 -1.03 -8.40
CA SER A 161 10.14 -2.19 -7.54
C SER A 161 9.64 -1.83 -6.12
N PHE A 162 8.34 -1.60 -5.95
CA PHE A 162 7.71 -1.50 -4.62
C PHE A 162 6.52 -2.45 -4.32
N PRO A 163 6.45 -3.69 -4.85
CA PRO A 163 5.68 -4.75 -4.20
C PRO A 163 6.55 -5.60 -3.25
N LEU A 164 7.87 -5.33 -3.16
CA LEU A 164 8.82 -6.18 -2.42
C LEU A 164 8.51 -6.26 -0.92
N ILE A 165 8.19 -5.17 -0.22
CA ILE A 165 8.02 -5.22 1.24
C ILE A 165 6.75 -5.99 1.62
N GLY A 166 5.64 -5.75 0.90
CA GLY A 166 4.37 -6.46 1.09
C GLY A 166 4.44 -7.92 0.65
N LEU A 167 5.11 -8.24 -0.47
CA LEU A 167 5.32 -9.62 -0.90
C LEU A 167 6.31 -10.36 0.00
N ILE A 168 7.37 -9.72 0.51
CA ILE A 168 8.32 -10.34 1.43
C ILE A 168 7.64 -10.66 2.75
N PHE A 169 6.83 -9.75 3.29
CA PHE A 169 6.03 -10.05 4.49
C PHE A 169 4.96 -11.11 4.23
N ALA A 170 4.22 -11.02 3.11
CA ALA A 170 3.21 -12.02 2.76
C ALA A 170 3.84 -13.41 2.50
N MET A 171 5.00 -13.49 1.85
CA MET A 171 5.70 -14.75 1.59
C MET A 171 6.36 -15.33 2.84
N THR A 172 6.93 -14.51 3.73
CA THR A 172 7.46 -14.99 5.01
C THR A 172 6.33 -15.49 5.92
N LEU A 173 5.18 -14.81 5.93
CA LEU A 173 3.97 -15.30 6.57
C LEU A 173 3.44 -16.57 5.91
N PHE A 174 3.40 -16.66 4.58
CA PHE A 174 2.97 -17.87 3.87
C PHE A 174 3.89 -19.05 4.16
N CYS A 175 5.21 -18.85 4.18
CA CYS A 175 6.18 -19.88 4.53
C CYS A 175 6.10 -20.27 6.03
N ALA A 176 5.91 -19.31 6.93
CA ALA A 176 5.75 -19.57 8.37
C ALA A 176 4.41 -20.27 8.69
N VAL A 177 3.33 -19.95 7.98
CA VAL A 177 2.01 -20.60 8.12
C VAL A 177 2.03 -21.99 7.50
N ARG A 178 2.64 -22.17 6.32
CA ARG A 178 2.77 -23.49 5.66
C ARG A 178 3.68 -24.47 6.40
N GLY A 179 4.55 -23.95 7.28
CA GLY A 179 5.34 -24.75 8.22
C GLY A 179 4.52 -25.45 9.31
N ARG A 180 3.25 -25.08 9.53
CA ARG A 180 2.38 -25.74 10.53
C ARG A 180 1.35 -26.70 9.92
N ASP A 181 0.96 -26.50 8.66
CA ASP A 181 -0.08 -27.32 7.97
C ASP A 181 0.46 -28.53 7.19
N SER A 182 1.77 -28.64 6.95
CA SER A 182 2.31 -29.73 6.11
C SER A 182 2.28 -31.12 6.78
N ARG A 183 2.04 -31.21 8.09
CA ARG A 183 1.97 -32.50 8.82
C ARG A 183 0.58 -33.13 8.85
N LEU A 184 -0.49 -32.33 8.79
CA LEU A 184 -1.88 -32.85 8.82
C LEU A 184 -2.37 -33.34 7.45
N TYR A 185 -1.78 -32.82 6.35
CA TYR A 185 -2.17 -33.22 5.00
C TYR A 185 -1.58 -34.59 4.58
N TYR A 186 -0.51 -35.07 5.23
CA TYR A 186 0.11 -36.37 4.89
C TYR A 186 -0.64 -37.57 5.50
N GLU A 187 -1.25 -37.44 6.69
CA GLU A 187 -2.01 -38.55 7.30
C GLU A 187 -3.41 -38.73 6.67
N ALA A 188 -4.01 -37.68 6.10
CA ALA A 188 -5.33 -37.77 5.46
C ALA A 188 -5.32 -38.35 4.04
N VAL A 189 -4.13 -38.58 3.46
CA VAL A 189 -3.96 -39.14 2.10
C VAL A 189 -3.54 -40.62 2.14
N GLN A 190 -3.34 -41.20 3.33
CA GLN A 190 -2.88 -42.58 3.51
C GLN A 190 -3.91 -43.52 4.17
N THR A 191 -5.16 -43.09 4.30
CA THR A 191 -6.35 -43.93 4.59
C THR A 191 -7.42 -43.70 3.55
#